data_AF-A0A7C4Z8L5-F1
#
_entry.id   AF-A0A7C4Z8L5-F1
#
_cell.length_a   1.000
_cell.length_b   1.000
_cell.length_c   1.000
_cell.angle_alpha   90.00
_cell.angle_beta   90.00
_cell.angle_gamma   90.00
#
_symmetry.space_group_name_H-M   'P 1'
#
loop_
_entity.id
_entity.type
_entity.pdbx_description
1 polymer ?
#
loop_
_entity_poly.entity_id
_entity_poly.type
_entity_poly.pdbx_seq_one_letter_code
_entity_poly.pdbx_strand_id
1 'polypeptide(L)'
;MESLFNNLIGGVLWEALLVSFGTIFLLATLVMAYVLLRQREQRAKLVDPQLGFKVVLQFFFSVSMLLALTGAAMLVGDLLQPEMEPWSNPQRAGIALLIVGGIFTAVHAAMLRRVTNNSDLPSAARFFTGWRFAVHGLVVIGAAAWLALLLLQTDPKTFAQRAVISLREHYLYGTLLVWGPSWLVHLAWLWWLTTRPALASDATWESKD
;
A
#
# COMPACT_ATOMS: atom_id res chain seq x y z
N MET A 1 39.81 -1.36 13.11
CA MET A 1 39.16 -0.05 12.79
C MET A 1 38.66 -0.02 11.35
N GLU A 2 39.42 -0.50 10.36
CA GLU A 2 38.99 -0.50 8.95
C GLU A 2 37.70 -1.30 8.66
N SER A 3 37.51 -2.47 9.29
CA SER A 3 36.29 -3.28 9.09
C SER A 3 35.00 -2.58 9.59
N LEU A 4 35.08 -1.89 10.73
CA LEU A 4 33.96 -1.13 11.28
C LEU A 4 33.64 0.08 10.39
N PHE A 5 34.67 0.75 9.87
CA PHE A 5 34.51 1.89 8.97
C PHE A 5 33.86 1.49 7.64
N ASN A 6 34.29 0.37 7.04
CA ASN A 6 33.71 -0.15 5.80
C ASN A 6 32.25 -0.60 5.99
N ASN A 7 31.92 -1.23 7.11
CA ASN A 7 30.55 -1.64 7.42
C ASN A 7 29.63 -0.43 7.64
N LEU A 8 30.12 0.61 8.32
CA LEU A 8 29.35 1.84 8.56
C LEU A 8 29.06 2.59 7.26
N ILE A 9 30.08 2.81 6.42
CA ILE A 9 29.92 3.49 5.14
C ILE A 9 29.04 2.68 4.19
N GLY A 10 29.26 1.36 4.12
CA GLY A 10 28.45 0.47 3.28
C GLY A 10 26.97 0.50 3.66
N GLY A 11 26.66 0.47 4.95
CA GLY A 11 25.27 0.53 5.45
C GLY A 11 24.58 1.85 5.11
N VAL A 12 25.22 2.99 5.42
CA VAL A 12 24.64 4.32 5.16
C VAL A 12 24.42 4.57 3.67
N LEU A 13 25.40 4.21 2.83
CA LEU A 13 25.26 4.35 1.38
C LEU A 13 24.13 3.48 0.84
N TRP A 14 23.98 2.26 1.33
CA TRP A 14 22.92 1.35 0.92
C TRP A 14 21.53 1.88 1.29
N GLU A 15 21.35 2.37 2.52
CA GLU A 15 20.09 2.99 2.97
C GLU A 15 19.73 4.23 2.12
N ALA A 16 20.71 5.10 1.87
CA ALA A 16 20.51 6.29 1.03
C ALA A 16 20.11 5.93 -0.40
N LEU A 17 20.71 4.87 -0.97
CA LEU A 17 20.36 4.37 -2.31
C LEU A 17 18.93 3.81 -2.33
N LEU A 18 18.53 3.01 -1.33
CA LEU A 18 17.17 2.47 -1.24
C LEU A 18 16.13 3.57 -1.12
N VAL A 19 16.36 4.58 -0.27
CA VAL A 19 15.46 5.73 -0.10
C VAL A 19 15.36 6.53 -1.40
N SER A 20 16.49 6.77 -2.07
CA SER A 20 16.53 7.52 -3.33
C SER A 20 15.78 6.77 -4.44
N PHE A 21 16.04 5.48 -4.61
CA PHE A 21 15.40 4.65 -5.61
C PHE A 21 13.88 4.52 -5.34
N GLY A 22 13.50 4.29 -4.09
CA GLY A 22 12.11 4.28 -3.67
C GLY A 22 11.39 5.59 -3.98
N THR A 23 12.03 6.73 -3.69
CA THR A 23 11.47 8.06 -3.98
C THR A 23 11.29 8.27 -5.48
N ILE A 24 12.28 7.93 -6.30
CA ILE A 24 12.19 8.03 -7.76
C ILE A 24 11.05 7.16 -8.29
N PHE A 25 10.94 5.92 -7.82
CA PHE A 25 9.87 5.00 -8.22
C PHE A 25 8.47 5.53 -7.85
N LEU A 26 8.34 6.10 -6.64
CA LEU A 26 7.11 6.73 -6.17
C LEU A 26 6.72 7.94 -7.04
N LEU A 27 7.66 8.83 -7.35
CA LEU A 27 7.42 9.97 -8.23
C LEU A 27 7.08 9.54 -9.67
N ALA A 28 7.78 8.54 -10.20
CA ALA A 28 7.50 7.99 -11.53
C ALA A 28 6.08 7.39 -11.60
N THR A 29 5.66 6.69 -10.54
CA THR A 29 4.29 6.14 -10.44
C THR A 29 3.24 7.27 -10.44
N LEU A 30 3.48 8.35 -9.70
CA LEU A 30 2.59 9.52 -9.66
C LEU A 30 2.47 10.18 -11.05
N VAL A 31 3.60 10.44 -11.71
CA VAL A 31 3.63 11.05 -13.05
C VAL A 31 2.93 10.15 -14.07
N MET A 32 3.22 8.84 -14.05
CA MET A 32 2.59 7.88 -14.95
C MET A 32 1.07 7.83 -14.75
N ALA A 33 0.60 7.77 -13.51
CA ALA A 33 -0.82 7.79 -13.18
C ALA A 33 -1.51 9.04 -13.72
N TYR A 34 -0.90 10.21 -13.53
CA TYR A 34 -1.42 11.48 -14.04
C TYR A 34 -1.52 11.48 -15.57
N VAL A 35 -0.45 11.10 -16.28
CA VAL A 35 -0.41 11.08 -17.75
C VAL A 35 -1.47 10.14 -18.31
N LEU A 36 -1.57 8.92 -17.78
CA LEU A 36 -2.55 7.93 -18.24
C LEU A 36 -3.99 8.42 -18.04
N LEU A 37 -4.29 9.00 -16.88
CA LEU A 37 -5.62 9.54 -16.61
C LEU A 37 -5.94 10.77 -17.46
N ARG A 38 -4.96 11.65 -17.69
CA ARG A 38 -5.13 12.84 -18.53
C ARG A 38 -5.37 12.49 -20.00
N GLN A 39 -4.63 11.52 -20.53
CA GLN A 39 -4.86 11.01 -21.89
C GLN A 39 -6.24 10.39 -22.07
N ARG A 40 -6.72 9.66 -21.05
CA ARG A 40 -8.07 9.09 -21.05
C ARG A 40 -9.14 10.18 -20.98
N GLU A 41 -8.93 11.20 -20.16
CA GLU A 41 -9.85 12.33 -19.98
C GLU A 41 -10.00 13.17 -21.26
N GLN A 42 -8.94 13.36 -22.04
CA GLN A 42 -9.02 14.06 -23.33
C GLN A 42 -9.98 13.40 -24.33
N ARG A 43 -10.35 12.13 -24.12
CA ARG A 43 -11.32 11.38 -24.94
C ARG A 43 -12.72 11.33 -24.32
N ALA A 44 -12.90 11.84 -23.11
CA ALA A 44 -14.17 11.84 -22.41
C ALA A 44 -15.00 13.08 -22.76
N LYS A 45 -16.33 12.96 -22.71
CA LYS A 45 -17.24 14.11 -22.92
C LYS A 45 -17.13 15.18 -21.83
N LEU A 46 -16.83 14.76 -20.60
CA LEU A 46 -16.72 15.63 -19.42
C LEU A 46 -15.27 15.63 -18.94
N VAL A 47 -14.66 16.82 -18.90
CA VAL A 47 -13.30 17.05 -18.39
C VAL A 47 -13.38 17.41 -16.91
N ASP A 48 -12.61 16.73 -16.07
CA ASP A 48 -12.49 17.01 -14.64
C ASP A 48 -11.44 18.10 -14.39
N PRO A 49 -11.83 19.34 -14.01
CA PRO A 49 -10.86 20.40 -13.74
C PRO A 49 -9.98 20.10 -12.52
N GLN A 50 -10.38 19.17 -11.65
CA GLN A 50 -9.66 18.81 -10.43
C GLN A 50 -8.80 17.55 -10.57
N LEU A 51 -8.62 17.01 -11.77
CA LEU A 51 -7.96 15.71 -11.97
C LEU A 51 -6.56 15.64 -11.34
N GLY A 52 -5.71 16.64 -11.58
CA GLY A 52 -4.35 16.67 -11.04
C GLY A 52 -4.32 16.64 -9.51
N PHE A 53 -5.17 17.43 -8.86
CA PHE A 53 -5.28 17.47 -7.41
C PHE A 53 -5.78 16.14 -6.83
N LYS A 54 -6.79 15.51 -7.47
CA LYS A 54 -7.26 14.18 -7.07
C LYS A 54 -6.18 13.12 -7.18
N VAL A 55 -5.38 13.14 -8.24
CA VAL A 55 -4.30 12.18 -8.45
C VAL A 55 -3.29 12.28 -7.32
N VAL A 56 -2.87 13.49 -6.95
CA VAL A 56 -1.94 13.72 -5.83
C VAL A 56 -2.54 13.25 -4.51
N LEU A 57 -3.78 13.63 -4.20
CA LEU A 57 -4.44 13.21 -2.95
C LEU A 57 -4.62 11.69 -2.87
N GLN A 58 -5.03 11.04 -3.96
CA GLN A 58 -5.17 9.58 -4.01
C GLN A 58 -3.81 8.87 -3.87
N PHE A 59 -2.75 9.43 -4.44
CA PHE A 59 -1.40 8.91 -4.29
C PHE A 59 -0.95 8.95 -2.83
N PHE A 60 -1.02 10.11 -2.18
CA PHE A 60 -0.62 10.24 -0.77
C PHE A 60 -1.53 9.45 0.18
N PHE A 61 -2.84 9.39 -0.09
CA PHE A 61 -3.76 8.49 0.62
C PHE A 61 -3.28 7.04 0.53
N SER A 62 -2.87 6.59 -0.66
CA SER A 62 -2.42 5.22 -0.86
C SER A 62 -1.09 4.93 -0.16
N VAL A 63 -0.10 5.81 -0.29
CA VAL A 63 1.22 5.64 0.34
C VAL A 63 1.11 5.66 1.87
N SER A 64 0.33 6.58 2.44
CA SER A 64 0.13 6.66 3.89
C SER A 64 -0.63 5.44 4.45
N MET A 65 -1.58 4.89 3.70
CA MET A 65 -2.29 3.67 4.07
C MET A 65 -1.36 2.45 4.04
N LEU A 66 -0.51 2.32 3.01
CA LEU A 66 0.51 1.26 2.94
C LEU A 66 1.48 1.37 4.12
N LEU A 67 1.90 2.59 4.49
CA LEU A 67 2.74 2.82 5.65
C LEU A 67 2.09 2.34 6.96
N ALA A 68 0.79 2.64 7.13
CA ALA A 68 0.03 2.20 8.29
C ALA A 68 -0.08 0.66 8.36
N LEU A 69 -0.36 0.01 7.22
CA LEU A 69 -0.44 -1.44 7.13
C LEU A 69 0.89 -2.13 7.37
N THR A 70 2.00 -1.55 6.92
CA THR A 70 3.35 -2.02 7.27
C THR A 70 3.58 -1.95 8.78
N GLY A 71 3.23 -0.83 9.42
CA GLY A 71 3.33 -0.68 10.87
C GLY A 71 2.48 -1.72 11.62
N ALA A 72 1.24 -1.94 11.18
CA ALA A 72 0.38 -2.97 11.74
C ALA A 72 0.94 -4.38 11.55
N ALA A 73 1.51 -4.70 10.38
CA ALA A 73 2.10 -6.00 10.11
C ALA A 73 3.33 -6.28 11.01
N MET A 74 4.15 -5.25 11.27
CA MET A 74 5.26 -5.34 12.22
C MET A 74 4.75 -5.65 13.63
N LEU A 75 3.72 -4.94 14.08
CA LEU A 75 3.13 -5.16 15.40
C LEU A 75 2.53 -6.55 15.55
N VAL A 76 1.73 -6.99 14.57
CA VAL A 76 1.16 -8.35 14.59
C VAL A 76 2.26 -9.39 14.55
N GLY A 77 3.29 -9.22 13.72
CA GLY A 77 4.40 -10.17 13.65
C GLY A 77 5.20 -10.26 14.94
N ASP A 78 5.42 -9.15 15.64
CA ASP A 78 6.09 -9.13 16.94
C ASP A 78 5.23 -9.75 18.06
N LEU A 79 3.91 -9.47 18.08
CA LEU A 79 2.95 -10.05 19.04
C LEU A 79 2.82 -11.58 18.91
N LEU A 80 3.15 -12.15 17.75
CA LEU A 80 3.14 -13.60 17.52
C LEU A 80 4.41 -14.29 18.03
N GLN A 81 5.41 -13.55 18.51
CA GLN A 81 6.62 -14.16 19.08
C GLN A 81 6.34 -14.67 20.50
N PRO A 82 6.78 -15.90 20.83
CA PRO A 82 6.55 -16.49 22.15
C PRO A 82 7.31 -15.76 23.28
N GLU A 83 8.42 -15.12 22.93
CA GLU A 83 9.28 -14.34 23.83
C GLU A 83 9.10 -12.85 23.58
N MET A 84 7.86 -12.36 23.65
CA MET A 84 7.57 -10.94 23.42
C MET A 84 8.27 -10.07 24.48
N GLU A 85 9.26 -9.30 24.06
CA GLU A 85 9.83 -8.24 24.88
C GLU A 85 8.92 -7.00 24.81
N PRO A 86 8.39 -6.50 25.94
CA PRO A 86 7.64 -5.25 25.94
C PRO A 86 8.50 -4.11 25.40
N TRP A 87 7.97 -3.34 24.45
CA TRP A 87 8.64 -2.19 23.83
C TRP A 87 9.88 -2.54 23.00
N SER A 88 9.85 -3.69 22.32
CA SER A 88 10.87 -4.08 21.33
C SER A 88 11.07 -2.99 20.25
N ASN A 89 12.25 -2.94 19.64
CA ASN A 89 12.52 -1.99 18.56
C ASN A 89 11.51 -2.11 17.39
N PRO A 90 11.14 -3.33 16.93
CA PRO A 90 10.06 -3.51 15.96
C PRO A 90 8.71 -2.96 16.40
N GLN A 91 8.32 -3.11 17.68
CA GLN A 91 7.07 -2.54 18.19
C GLN A 91 7.08 -1.01 18.14
N ARG A 92 8.16 -0.37 18.57
CA ARG A 92 8.29 1.09 18.54
C ARG A 92 8.20 1.62 17.11
N ALA A 93 8.91 0.99 16.18
CA ALA A 93 8.84 1.32 14.76
C ALA A 93 7.43 1.09 14.19
N GLY A 94 6.83 -0.06 14.49
CA GLY A 94 5.49 -0.42 14.04
C GLY A 94 4.42 0.57 14.52
N ILE A 95 4.46 0.97 15.79
CA ILE A 95 3.58 2.00 16.37
C ILE A 95 3.78 3.35 15.65
N ALA A 96 5.03 3.79 15.47
CA ALA A 96 5.32 5.04 14.81
C ALA A 96 4.76 5.08 13.37
N LEU A 97 5.00 4.01 12.59
CA LEU A 97 4.50 3.87 11.22
C LEU A 97 2.97 3.81 11.17
N LEU A 98 2.36 3.04 12.08
CA LEU A 98 0.91 2.90 12.18
C LEU A 98 0.23 4.24 12.48
N ILE A 99 0.74 4.99 13.46
CA ILE A 99 0.19 6.29 13.86
C ILE A 99 0.38 7.31 12.73
N VAL A 100 1.60 7.49 12.24
CA VAL A 100 1.89 8.48 11.20
C VAL A 100 1.10 8.15 9.92
N GLY A 101 1.19 6.90 9.44
CA GLY A 101 0.45 6.45 8.28
C GLY A 101 -1.06 6.59 8.45
N GLY A 102 -1.59 6.23 9.62
CA GLY A 102 -3.02 6.32 9.93
C GLY A 102 -3.54 7.76 9.93
N ILE A 103 -2.81 8.70 10.54
CA ILE A 103 -3.16 10.12 10.56
C ILE A 103 -3.20 10.67 9.14
N PHE A 104 -2.14 10.48 8.34
CA PHE A 104 -2.11 10.99 6.97
C PHE A 104 -3.16 10.31 6.08
N THR A 105 -3.45 9.02 6.28
CA THR A 105 -4.54 8.33 5.58
C THR A 105 -5.88 9.01 5.85
N ALA A 106 -6.18 9.29 7.13
CA ALA A 106 -7.42 9.94 7.54
C ALA A 106 -7.55 11.36 6.97
N VAL A 107 -6.47 12.15 7.01
CA VAL A 107 -6.44 13.52 6.46
C VAL A 107 -6.72 13.50 4.97
N HIS A 108 -5.99 12.70 4.18
CA HIS A 108 -6.20 12.65 2.74
C HIS A 108 -7.57 12.08 2.36
N ALA A 109 -8.08 11.10 3.11
CA ALA A 109 -9.44 10.60 2.93
C ALA A 109 -10.50 11.68 3.17
N ALA A 110 -10.33 12.50 4.21
CA ALA A 110 -11.23 13.62 4.49
C ALA A 110 -11.17 14.68 3.38
N MET A 111 -9.98 15.02 2.88
CA MET A 111 -9.81 15.96 1.77
C MET A 111 -10.46 15.43 0.48
N LEU A 112 -10.24 14.16 0.13
CA LEU A 112 -10.88 13.54 -1.04
C LEU A 112 -12.41 13.59 -0.95
N ARG A 113 -12.97 13.37 0.24
CA ARG A 113 -14.43 13.38 0.45
C ARG A 113 -15.05 14.77 0.48
N ARG A 114 -14.35 15.77 1.03
CA ARG A 114 -14.93 17.10 1.33
C ARG A 114 -14.51 18.20 0.37
N VAL A 115 -13.32 18.10 -0.23
CA VAL A 115 -12.71 19.18 -1.03
C VAL A 115 -12.79 18.89 -2.53
N THR A 116 -12.98 17.63 -2.93
CA THR A 116 -12.97 17.25 -4.35
C THR A 116 -14.32 16.71 -4.81
N ASN A 117 -14.62 16.86 -6.09
CA ASN A 117 -15.77 16.25 -6.78
C ASN A 117 -15.54 14.75 -7.07
N ASN A 118 -14.92 13.99 -6.15
CA ASN A 118 -14.58 12.58 -6.36
C ASN A 118 -15.82 11.65 -6.34
N SER A 119 -16.93 12.08 -5.74
CA SER A 119 -18.22 11.38 -5.84
C SER A 119 -18.74 11.36 -7.27
N ASP A 120 -18.57 12.47 -7.99
CA ASP A 120 -19.21 12.71 -9.28
C ASP A 120 -18.30 12.21 -10.42
N LEU A 121 -16.99 12.45 -10.29
CA LEU A 121 -15.97 12.04 -11.25
C LEU A 121 -14.92 11.13 -10.55
N PRO A 122 -15.21 9.83 -10.35
CA PRO A 122 -14.38 8.91 -9.56
C PRO A 122 -13.21 8.28 -10.35
N SER A 123 -12.80 8.86 -11.48
CA SER A 123 -11.77 8.28 -12.37
C SER A 123 -10.45 8.02 -11.65
N ALA A 124 -9.95 8.99 -10.89
CA ALA A 124 -8.74 8.84 -10.08
C ALA A 124 -8.92 7.78 -8.97
N ALA A 125 -10.06 7.78 -8.27
CA ALA A 125 -10.36 6.80 -7.22
C ALA A 125 -10.36 5.36 -7.75
N ARG A 126 -10.94 5.13 -8.94
CA ARG A 126 -10.94 3.82 -9.60
C ARG A 126 -9.52 3.35 -9.94
N PHE A 127 -8.72 4.23 -10.55
CA PHE A 127 -7.33 3.93 -10.89
C PHE A 127 -6.50 3.56 -9.66
N PHE A 128 -6.52 4.41 -8.63
CA PHE A 128 -5.72 4.17 -7.43
C PHE A 128 -6.23 3.02 -6.57
N THR A 129 -7.53 2.70 -6.61
CA THR A 129 -8.03 1.45 -6.00
C THR A 129 -7.46 0.23 -6.71
N GLY A 130 -7.46 0.22 -8.06
CA GLY A 130 -6.85 -0.86 -8.83
C GLY A 130 -5.35 -0.98 -8.57
N TRP A 131 -4.64 0.14 -8.49
CA TRP A 131 -3.22 0.16 -8.13
C TRP A 131 -2.97 -0.40 -6.73
N ARG A 132 -3.73 0.03 -5.71
CA ARG A 132 -3.63 -0.52 -4.34
C ARG A 132 -3.91 -2.02 -4.35
N PHE A 133 -4.97 -2.47 -5.02
CA PHE A 133 -5.27 -3.90 -5.14
C PHE A 133 -4.07 -4.69 -5.73
N ALA A 134 -3.42 -4.17 -6.77
CA ALA A 134 -2.23 -4.79 -7.35
C ALA A 134 -1.05 -4.84 -6.38
N VAL A 135 -0.74 -3.73 -5.69
CA VAL A 135 0.35 -3.68 -4.70
C VAL A 135 0.10 -4.67 -3.56
N HIS A 136 -1.12 -4.67 -3.00
CA HIS A 136 -1.48 -5.62 -1.94
C HIS A 136 -1.40 -7.06 -2.43
N GLY A 137 -1.86 -7.33 -3.66
CA GLY A 137 -1.77 -8.65 -4.27
C GLY A 137 -0.34 -9.13 -4.40
N LEU A 138 0.59 -8.27 -4.84
CA LEU A 138 2.01 -8.61 -4.92
C LEU A 138 2.62 -8.95 -3.56
N VAL A 139 2.31 -8.17 -2.52
CA VAL A 139 2.79 -8.44 -1.15
C VAL A 139 2.24 -9.78 -0.63
N VAL A 140 0.93 -10.02 -0.80
CA VAL A 140 0.29 -11.27 -0.36
C VAL A 140 0.81 -12.48 -1.11
N ILE A 141 0.95 -12.40 -2.44
CA ILE A 141 1.50 -13.48 -3.27
C ILE A 141 2.96 -13.77 -2.87
N GLY A 142 3.78 -12.73 -2.70
CA GLY A 142 5.18 -12.89 -2.28
C GLY A 142 5.30 -13.57 -0.91
N ALA A 143 4.53 -13.11 0.08
CA ALA A 143 4.52 -13.70 1.42
C ALA A 143 4.01 -15.15 1.41
N ALA A 144 2.97 -15.44 0.64
CA ALA A 144 2.42 -16.79 0.51
C ALA A 144 3.38 -17.74 -0.23
N ALA A 145 4.02 -17.28 -1.30
CA ALA A 145 5.01 -18.06 -2.05
C ALA A 145 6.23 -18.37 -1.17
N TRP A 146 6.72 -17.39 -0.42
CA TRP A 146 7.83 -17.61 0.50
C TRP A 146 7.47 -18.59 1.61
N LEU A 147 6.26 -18.47 2.19
CA LEU A 147 5.75 -19.44 3.15
C LEU A 147 5.69 -20.84 2.54
N ALA A 148 5.17 -20.99 1.33
CA ALA A 148 5.11 -22.28 0.64
C ALA A 148 6.50 -22.87 0.40
N LEU A 149 7.50 -22.06 0.03
CA LEU A 149 8.89 -22.52 -0.12
C LEU A 149 9.45 -23.04 1.21
N LEU A 150 9.23 -22.32 2.31
CA LEU A 150 9.65 -22.79 3.64
C LEU A 150 8.96 -24.11 4.02
N LEU A 151 7.67 -24.25 3.71
CA LEU A 151 6.93 -25.49 3.95
C LEU A 151 7.47 -26.67 3.13
N LEU A 152 7.88 -26.44 1.89
CA LEU A 152 8.30 -27.49 0.96
C LEU A 152 9.79 -27.86 1.05
N GLN A 153 10.66 -26.91 1.41
CA GLN A 153 12.12 -27.13 1.40
C GLN A 153 12.65 -27.76 2.68
N THR A 154 11.88 -27.81 3.76
CA THR A 154 12.41 -28.28 5.04
C THR A 154 12.18 -29.78 5.23
N ASP A 155 13.25 -30.53 5.48
CA ASP A 155 13.17 -31.93 5.92
C ASP A 155 12.25 -32.00 7.16
N PRO A 156 11.23 -32.88 7.21
CA PRO A 156 10.28 -32.97 8.32
C PRO A 156 10.95 -33.03 9.70
N LYS A 157 12.16 -33.57 9.81
CA LYS A 157 12.91 -33.63 11.09
C LYS A 157 13.50 -32.29 11.52
N THR A 158 13.78 -31.38 10.58
CA THR A 158 14.31 -30.04 10.84
C THR A 158 13.26 -28.94 10.64
N PHE A 159 12.09 -29.29 10.08
CA PHE A 159 10.97 -28.39 9.81
C PHE A 159 10.54 -27.64 11.05
N ALA A 160 10.26 -28.33 12.16
CA ALA A 160 9.78 -27.67 13.38
C ALA A 160 10.76 -26.61 13.89
N GLN A 161 12.07 -26.84 13.81
CA GLN A 161 13.09 -25.89 14.29
C GLN A 161 13.35 -24.75 13.32
N ARG A 162 13.54 -25.05 12.01
CA ARG A 162 13.84 -24.02 11.00
C ARG A 162 12.62 -23.22 10.60
N ALA A 163 11.44 -23.84 10.54
CA ALA A 163 10.20 -23.11 10.30
C ALA A 163 9.96 -22.13 11.43
N VAL A 164 10.08 -22.52 12.71
CA VAL A 164 9.89 -21.57 13.82
C VAL A 164 10.89 -20.40 13.76
N ILE A 165 12.17 -20.66 13.46
CA ILE A 165 13.19 -19.60 13.34
C ILE A 165 12.93 -18.70 12.12
N SER A 166 12.68 -19.28 10.95
CA SER A 166 12.47 -18.52 9.72
C SER A 166 11.14 -17.75 9.75
N LEU A 167 10.10 -18.33 10.34
CA LEU A 167 8.81 -17.68 10.57
C LEU A 167 8.93 -16.52 11.59
N ARG A 168 9.81 -16.66 12.59
CA ARG A 168 10.14 -15.60 13.57
C ARG A 168 10.84 -14.42 12.91
N GLU A 169 11.79 -14.69 12.02
CA GLU A 169 12.64 -13.63 11.44
C GLU A 169 11.95 -12.81 10.35
N HIS A 170 10.99 -13.38 9.62
CA HIS A 170 10.53 -12.77 8.36
C HIS A 170 9.19 -12.04 8.44
N TYR A 171 8.54 -11.93 9.61
CA TYR A 171 7.25 -11.23 9.79
C TYR A 171 6.14 -11.67 8.79
N LEU A 172 6.25 -12.89 8.24
CA LEU A 172 5.39 -13.36 7.15
C LEU A 172 3.94 -13.52 7.59
N TYR A 173 3.70 -14.06 8.79
CA TYR A 173 2.35 -14.19 9.33
C TYR A 173 1.73 -12.82 9.63
N GLY A 174 2.49 -11.90 10.22
CA GLY A 174 2.02 -10.53 10.44
C GLY A 174 1.63 -9.86 9.12
N THR A 175 2.43 -10.10 8.08
CA THR A 175 2.14 -9.62 6.73
C THR A 175 0.87 -10.25 6.18
N LEU A 176 0.73 -11.57 6.17
CA LEU A 176 -0.46 -12.25 5.64
C LEU A 176 -1.75 -11.90 6.42
N LEU A 177 -1.67 -11.82 7.75
CA LEU A 177 -2.82 -11.50 8.60
C LEU A 177 -3.30 -10.07 8.45
N VAL A 178 -2.42 -9.13 8.11
CA VAL A 178 -2.78 -7.71 7.91
C VAL A 178 -3.10 -7.42 6.44
N TRP A 179 -2.21 -7.84 5.53
CA TRP A 179 -2.32 -7.52 4.11
C TRP A 179 -3.33 -8.39 3.38
N GLY A 180 -3.53 -9.65 3.81
CA GLY A 180 -4.51 -10.57 3.22
C GLY A 180 -5.95 -10.03 3.32
N PRO A 181 -6.47 -9.72 4.52
CA PRO A 181 -7.79 -9.10 4.65
C PRO A 181 -7.88 -7.75 3.93
N SER A 182 -6.83 -6.95 3.99
CA SER A 182 -6.79 -5.65 3.29
C SER A 182 -6.90 -5.79 1.77
N TRP A 183 -6.26 -6.81 1.19
CA TRP A 183 -6.37 -7.16 -0.24
C TRP A 183 -7.81 -7.53 -0.62
N LEU A 184 -8.50 -8.34 0.21
CA LEU A 184 -9.91 -8.69 -0.01
C LEU A 184 -10.83 -7.48 0.07
N VAL A 185 -10.59 -6.56 1.01
CA VAL A 185 -11.35 -5.30 1.12
C VAL A 185 -11.19 -4.47 -0.15
N HIS A 186 -9.98 -4.38 -0.71
CA HIS A 186 -9.73 -3.66 -1.95
C HIS A 186 -10.37 -4.33 -3.17
N LEU A 187 -10.42 -5.67 -3.21
CA LEU A 187 -11.15 -6.41 -4.24
C LEU A 187 -12.65 -6.08 -4.20
N ALA A 188 -13.26 -6.14 -3.01
CA ALA A 188 -14.66 -5.82 -2.81
C ALA A 188 -14.96 -4.35 -3.16
N TRP A 189 -14.08 -3.43 -2.78
CA TRP A 189 -14.21 -2.01 -3.10
C TRP A 189 -14.09 -1.75 -4.61
N LEU A 190 -13.14 -2.39 -5.28
CA LEU A 190 -12.99 -2.28 -6.74
C LEU A 190 -14.22 -2.81 -7.46
N TRP A 191 -14.73 -3.98 -7.05
CA TRP A 191 -15.97 -4.56 -7.55
C TRP A 191 -17.16 -3.60 -7.39
N TRP A 192 -17.28 -2.96 -6.23
CA TRP A 192 -18.33 -1.98 -5.99
C TRP A 192 -18.19 -0.72 -6.86
N LEU A 193 -16.96 -0.25 -7.10
CA LEU A 193 -16.70 0.92 -7.95
C LEU A 193 -16.94 0.66 -9.44
N THR A 194 -16.79 -0.58 -9.91
CA THR A 194 -17.02 -0.98 -11.31
C THR A 194 -18.49 -1.27 -11.58
N THR A 195 -19.23 -1.78 -10.60
CA THR A 195 -20.67 -2.07 -10.74
C THR A 195 -21.57 -0.85 -10.64
N ARG A 196 -21.09 0.26 -10.08
CA ARG A 196 -21.81 1.53 -10.12
C ARG A 196 -21.83 2.06 -11.57
N PRO A 197 -23.01 2.12 -12.24
CA PRO A 197 -23.11 2.79 -13.53
C PRO A 197 -22.55 4.20 -13.32
N ALA A 198 -21.69 4.66 -14.24
CA ALA A 198 -21.32 6.06 -14.26
C ALA A 198 -22.65 6.80 -14.42
N LEU A 199 -23.15 7.38 -13.32
CA LEU A 199 -24.51 7.92 -13.26
C LEU A 199 -24.69 8.78 -14.49
N ALA A 200 -25.74 8.42 -15.23
CA ALA A 200 -26.15 8.97 -16.51
C ALA A 200 -26.39 10.47 -16.37
N SER A 201 -25.30 11.22 -16.32
CA SER A 201 -25.33 12.66 -16.35
C SER A 201 -26.00 13.12 -17.66
N ASP A 202 -25.89 12.30 -18.70
CA ASP A 202 -26.62 12.39 -19.97
C ASP A 202 -28.16 12.53 -19.83
N ALA A 203 -28.80 12.17 -18.71
CA ALA A 203 -30.27 12.24 -18.57
C ALA A 203 -30.83 13.59 -18.06
N THR A 204 -30.00 14.49 -17.51
CA THR A 204 -30.51 15.75 -16.90
C THR A 204 -30.23 17.01 -17.70
N TRP A 205 -29.47 16.92 -18.80
CA TRP A 205 -29.18 18.10 -19.65
C TRP A 205 -30.24 18.33 -20.74
N GLU A 206 -30.99 17.29 -21.13
CA GLU A 206 -31.95 17.33 -22.24
C GLU A 206 -33.30 17.98 -21.90
N SER A 207 -33.57 18.34 -20.63
CA SER A 207 -34.91 18.81 -20.21
C SER A 207 -34.99 20.32 -19.92
N LYS A 208 -34.12 21.14 -20.49
CA LYS A 208 -34.15 22.61 -20.33
C LYS A 208 -34.12 23.34 -21.67
N ASP A 209 -35.02 22.96 -22.57
CA ASP A 209 -35.46 23.78 -23.71
C ASP A 209 -36.99 23.90 -23.69
#